data_AF-A0A7K3PGH3-F1
#
_entry.id   AF-A0A7K3PGH3-F1
#
_cell.length_a   1.000
_cell.length_b   1.000
_cell.length_c   1.000
_cell.angle_alpha   90.00
_cell.angle_beta   90.00
_cell.angle_gamma   90.00
#
_symmetry.space_group_name_H-M   'P 1'
#
loop_
_entity.id
_entity.type
_entity.pdbx_description
1 polymer ?
#
loop_
_entity_poly.entity_id
_entity_poly.type
_entity_poly.pdbx_seq_one_letter_code
_entity_poly.pdbx_strand_id
1 'polypeptide(L)'
;PATDASDPGGGLGDAGAVCAVLDPEGLTTRRLPVEVSLAPGPSRGQTLVDRRLRVGESELHDGMREQPLVDVALDVDVTRYVNLYLGTVERTGA
;
A
#
# COMPACT_ATOMS: atom_id res chain seq x y z
N PRO A 1 -6.48 4.09 10.56
CA PRO A 1 -6.10 5.50 10.29
C PRO A 1 -6.60 6.39 11.43
N ALA A 2 -5.81 7.40 11.85
CA ALA A 2 -6.32 8.38 12.80
C ALA A 2 -7.39 9.22 12.09
N THR A 3 -8.65 8.99 12.45
CA THR A 3 -9.77 9.85 12.08
C THR A 3 -9.51 11.22 12.70
N ASP A 4 -9.44 12.27 11.87
CA ASP A 4 -9.51 13.63 12.37
C ASP A 4 -10.97 14.12 12.27
N ALA A 5 -11.30 15.18 13.00
CA ALA A 5 -12.66 15.70 13.06
C ALA A 5 -13.19 16.24 11.70
N SER A 6 -12.33 16.39 10.69
CA SER A 6 -12.68 16.84 9.35
C SER A 6 -12.92 15.70 8.35
N ASP A 7 -12.46 14.48 8.65
CA ASP A 7 -12.78 13.26 7.91
C ASP A 7 -13.24 12.15 8.88
N PRO A 8 -14.51 12.19 9.34
CA PRO A 8 -15.03 11.27 10.34
C PRO A 8 -15.16 9.82 9.85
N GLY A 9 -15.11 9.59 8.53
CA GLY A 9 -15.26 8.25 7.95
C GLY A 9 -14.00 7.41 8.09
N GLY A 10 -12.83 8.03 7.99
CA GLY A 10 -11.56 7.33 7.82
C GLY A 10 -11.53 6.46 6.56
N GLY A 11 -10.33 6.13 6.07
CA GLY A 11 -10.20 5.14 4.99
C GLY A 11 -10.53 3.72 5.46
N LEU A 12 -10.93 2.82 4.54
CA LEU A 12 -11.25 1.41 4.81
C LEU A 12 -10.16 0.64 5.59
N GLY A 13 -8.89 1.04 5.47
CA GLY A 13 -7.78 0.41 6.16
C GLY A 13 -7.73 -1.09 5.89
N ASP A 14 -7.79 -1.90 6.95
CA ASP A 14 -7.73 -3.37 6.87
C ASP A 14 -8.91 -3.97 6.09
N ALA A 15 -10.10 -3.35 6.13
CA ALA A 15 -11.22 -3.79 5.30
C ALA A 15 -10.89 -3.65 3.81
N GLY A 16 -10.14 -2.60 3.44
CA GLY A 16 -9.63 -2.41 2.09
C GLY A 16 -8.55 -3.43 1.71
N ALA A 17 -7.71 -3.84 2.67
CA ALA A 17 -6.75 -4.91 2.46
C ALA A 17 -7.45 -6.25 2.17
N VAL A 18 -8.54 -6.56 2.89
CA VAL A 18 -9.37 -7.75 2.62
C VAL A 18 -10.06 -7.64 1.26
N CYS A 19 -10.60 -6.47 0.90
CA CYS A 19 -11.17 -6.22 -0.42
C CYS A 19 -10.14 -6.49 -1.53
N ALA A 20 -8.89 -6.06 -1.34
CA ALA A 20 -7.82 -6.32 -2.31
C ALA A 20 -7.44 -7.80 -2.45
N VAL A 21 -7.60 -8.60 -1.40
CA VAL A 21 -7.43 -10.07 -1.51
C VAL A 21 -8.58 -10.70 -2.28
N LEU A 22 -9.82 -10.25 -2.03
CA LEU A 22 -11.03 -10.78 -2.66
C LEU A 22 -11.17 -10.35 -4.12
N ASP A 23 -10.73 -9.13 -4.44
CA ASP A 23 -10.89 -8.51 -5.74
C ASP A 23 -9.63 -7.71 -6.15
N PRO A 24 -8.53 -8.40 -6.55
CA PRO A 24 -7.23 -7.77 -6.78
C PRO A 24 -7.21 -6.73 -7.92
N GLU A 25 -8.15 -6.82 -8.86
CA GLU A 25 -8.28 -5.89 -9.98
C GLU A 25 -8.67 -4.47 -9.53
N GLY A 26 -9.19 -4.32 -8.31
CA GLY A 26 -9.45 -3.01 -7.72
C GLY A 26 -8.18 -2.25 -7.32
N LEU A 27 -6.99 -2.85 -7.42
CA LEU A 27 -5.72 -2.15 -7.23
C LEU A 27 -4.97 -1.95 -8.54
N THR A 28 -4.41 -0.76 -8.71
CA THR A 28 -3.29 -0.56 -9.65
C THR A 28 -1.99 -0.84 -8.90
N THR A 29 -1.28 -1.89 -9.28
CA THR A 29 -0.01 -2.29 -8.66
C THR A 29 1.18 -2.08 -9.58
N ARG A 30 2.36 -1.88 -8.99
CA ARG A 30 3.64 -1.97 -9.67
C ARG A 30 4.60 -2.84 -8.87
N ARG A 31 5.30 -3.75 -9.56
CA ARG A 31 6.37 -4.56 -8.98
C ARG A 31 7.61 -3.68 -8.74
N LEU A 32 7.89 -3.33 -7.49
CA LEU A 32 8.92 -2.37 -7.10
C LEU A 32 9.84 -2.92 -6.00
N PRO A 33 11.12 -2.51 -5.94
CA PRO A 33 12.00 -2.80 -4.82
C PRO A 33 11.50 -2.13 -3.53
N VAL A 34 11.49 -2.89 -2.44
CA VAL A 34 11.03 -2.41 -1.13
C VAL A 34 12.01 -2.81 -0.03
N GLU A 35 12.23 -1.90 0.92
CA GLU A 35 12.94 -2.19 2.16
C GLU A 35 12.28 -1.50 3.36
N VAL A 36 12.63 -1.91 4.57
CA VAL A 36 12.19 -1.25 5.81
C VAL A 36 13.41 -0.59 6.45
N SER A 37 13.30 0.68 6.81
CA SER A 37 14.35 1.37 7.56
C SER A 37 14.47 0.80 8.97
N LEU A 38 15.58 0.12 9.26
CA LEU A 38 15.84 -0.48 10.58
C LEU A 38 16.77 0.38 11.46
N ALA A 39 17.40 1.40 10.87
CA ALA A 39 18.34 2.26 11.58
C ALA A 39 17.63 3.05 12.70
N PRO A 40 18.30 3.27 13.85
CA PRO A 40 17.77 4.15 14.89
C PRO A 40 17.50 5.56 14.35
N GLY A 41 16.39 6.16 14.77
CA GLY A 41 16.04 7.52 14.41
C GLY A 41 14.60 7.66 13.89
N PRO A 42 14.22 8.86 13.44
CA PRO A 42 12.84 9.18 13.06
C PRO A 42 12.28 8.34 11.91
N SER A 43 13.14 7.78 11.05
CA SER A 43 12.73 6.96 9.92
C SER A 43 12.55 5.48 10.26
N ARG A 44 12.88 5.05 11.49
CA ARG A 44 12.80 3.64 11.86
C ARG A 44 11.38 3.10 11.68
N GLY A 45 11.24 2.00 10.95
CA GLY A 45 9.96 1.36 10.65
C GLY A 45 9.26 1.89 9.41
N GLN A 46 9.80 2.91 8.73
CA GLN A 46 9.26 3.36 7.45
C GLN A 46 9.54 2.32 6.35
N THR A 47 8.53 2.07 5.52
CA THR A 47 8.66 1.31 4.28
C THR A 47 9.20 2.24 3.19
N LEU A 48 10.37 1.91 2.66
CA LEU A 48 10.99 2.62 1.55
C LEU A 48 10.64 1.86 0.26
N VAL A 49 10.04 2.56 -0.70
CA VAL A 49 9.67 2.02 -2.00
C VAL A 49 10.49 2.74 -3.07
N ASP A 50 11.35 1.99 -3.77
CA ASP A 50 12.12 2.59 -4.85
C ASP A 50 11.24 2.78 -6.10
N ARG A 51 10.95 4.04 -6.41
CA ARG A 51 10.17 4.46 -7.58
C ARG A 51 11.03 5.15 -8.65
N ARG A 52 12.35 5.21 -8.44
CA ARG A 52 13.27 5.90 -9.35
C ARG A 52 13.28 5.17 -10.71
N LEU A 53 13.51 5.94 -11.77
CA LEU A 53 13.64 5.42 -13.13
C LEU A 53 15.08 5.02 -13.48
N ARG A 54 16.05 5.42 -12.65
CA ARG A 54 17.47 5.21 -12.84
C ARG A 54 18.10 4.79 -11.52
N VAL A 55 19.12 3.97 -11.61
CA VAL A 55 19.97 3.62 -10.47
C VAL A 55 20.63 4.88 -9.90
N GLY A 56 20.72 4.93 -8.58
CA GLY A 56 21.42 5.96 -7.83
C GLY A 56 22.94 5.81 -7.95
N GLU A 57 23.65 6.89 -7.66
CA GLU A 57 25.11 6.95 -7.73
C GLU A 57 25.77 5.92 -6.79
N SER A 58 25.28 5.77 -5.56
CA SER A 58 25.80 4.76 -4.62
C SER A 58 25.69 3.34 -5.15
N GLU A 59 24.64 3.01 -5.88
CA GLU A 59 24.49 1.67 -6.48
C GLU A 59 25.47 1.44 -7.64
N LEU A 60 25.89 2.51 -8.33
CA LEU A 60 26.91 2.45 -9.38
C LEU A 60 28.32 2.25 -8.80
N HIS A 61 28.60 2.75 -7.60
CA HIS A 61 29.93 2.70 -6.98
C HIS A 61 30.10 1.57 -5.96
N ASP A 62 29.08 1.32 -5.14
CA ASP A 62 29.12 0.38 -4.01
C ASP A 62 28.35 -0.92 -4.30
N GLY A 63 27.71 -1.01 -5.47
CA GLY A 63 26.93 -2.16 -5.92
C GLY A 63 25.46 -2.13 -5.51
N MET A 64 24.65 -2.95 -6.19
CA MET A 64 23.22 -3.08 -5.89
C MET A 64 23.02 -3.83 -4.57
N ARG A 65 22.27 -3.23 -3.65
CA ARG A 65 21.69 -3.99 -2.54
C ARG A 65 20.53 -4.83 -3.05
N GLU A 66 20.48 -6.09 -2.60
CA GLU A 66 19.34 -6.96 -2.87
C GLU A 66 18.13 -6.46 -2.09
N GLN A 67 17.06 -6.12 -2.81
CA GLN A 67 15.79 -5.70 -2.25
C GLN A 67 14.69 -6.60 -2.81
N PRO A 68 13.78 -7.11 -1.96
CA PRO A 68 12.65 -7.88 -2.45
C PRO A 68 11.80 -6.99 -3.36
N LEU A 69 11.40 -7.56 -4.49
CA LEU A 69 10.36 -6.98 -5.32
C LEU A 69 9.00 -7.27 -4.66
N VAL A 70 8.14 -6.26 -4.58
CA VAL A 70 6.79 -6.34 -4.03
C VAL A 70 5.82 -5.67 -4.98
N ASP A 71 4.60 -6.21 -5.12
CA ASP A 71 3.53 -5.53 -5.85
C ASP A 71 2.95 -4.43 -4.96
N VAL A 72 3.44 -3.21 -5.18
CA VAL A 72 3.04 -2.04 -4.41
C VAL A 72 1.77 -1.47 -5.02
N ALA A 73 0.71 -1.40 -4.22
CA ALA A 73 -0.53 -0.71 -4.58
C ALA A 73 -0.28 0.80 -4.66
N LEU A 74 -0.50 1.39 -5.83
CA LEU A 74 -0.29 2.82 -6.10
C LEU A 74 -1.58 3.58 -6.35
N ASP A 75 -2.66 2.86 -6.68
CA ASP A 75 -4.00 3.42 -6.82
C ASP A 75 -5.04 2.36 -6.48
N VAL A 76 -6.27 2.80 -6.17
CA VAL A 76 -7.40 1.95 -5.80
C VAL A 76 -8.68 2.43 -6.45
N ASP A 77 -9.46 1.50 -7.01
CA ASP A 77 -10.85 1.76 -7.40
C ASP A 77 -11.71 1.85 -6.12
N VAL A 78 -11.84 3.08 -5.62
CA VAL A 78 -12.57 3.37 -4.38
C VAL A 78 -14.02 2.91 -4.47
N THR A 79 -14.69 3.18 -5.60
CA THR A 79 -16.11 2.83 -5.77
C THR A 79 -16.32 1.32 -5.73
N ARG A 80 -15.44 0.55 -6.38
CA ARG A 80 -15.48 -0.91 -6.39
C ARG A 80 -15.33 -1.48 -4.97
N TYR A 81 -14.37 -0.99 -4.18
CA TYR A 81 -14.15 -1.48 -2.82
C TYR A 81 -15.19 -1.03 -1.81
N VAL A 82 -15.71 0.20 -1.93
CA VAL A 82 -16.84 0.65 -1.10
C VAL A 82 -18.06 -0.23 -1.33
N ASN A 83 -18.40 -0.52 -2.59
CA ASN A 83 -19.54 -1.36 -2.93
C ASN A 83 -19.34 -2.80 -2.44
N LEU A 84 -18.15 -3.37 -2.61
CA LEU A 84 -17.83 -4.71 -2.11
C LEU A 84 -17.97 -4.78 -0.59
N TYR A 85 -17.40 -3.80 0.13
CA TYR A 85 -17.46 -3.76 1.57
C TYR A 85 -18.90 -3.58 2.08
N LEU A 86 -19.61 -2.54 1.63
CA LEU A 86 -20.99 -2.26 2.07
C LEU A 86 -21.94 -3.40 1.71
N GLY A 87 -21.85 -3.93 0.48
CA GLY A 87 -22.64 -5.10 0.07
C GLY A 87 -22.41 -6.33 0.96
N THR A 88 -21.22 -6.46 1.55
CA THR A 88 -20.88 -7.55 2.47
C THR A 88 -21.40 -7.28 3.90
N VAL A 89 -21.22 -6.07 4.43
CA VAL A 89 -21.55 -5.77 5.84
C VAL A 89 -22.99 -5.36 6.08
N GLU A 90 -23.64 -4.72 5.10
CA GLU A 90 -25.03 -4.23 5.24
C GLU A 90 -26.08 -5.32 5.09
N ARG A 91 -25.68 -6.51 4.62
CA ARG A 91 -26.49 -7.71 4.39
C ARG A 91 -27.98 -7.55 4.71
N THR A 92 -28.73 -6.97 3.77
CA THR A 92 -30.20 -7.14 3.68
C THR A 92 -30.48 -8.52 3.07
N GLY A 93 -29.98 -9.57 3.73
CA GLY A 93 -29.90 -10.91 3.16
C GLY A 93 -29.43 -11.97 4.15
N ALA A 94 -30.21 -12.16 5.20
CA ALA A 94 -30.50 -13.46 5.83
C ALA A 94 -31.95 -13.42 6.31
#